data_AF-A0A3D4DFP4-F1
#
_entry.id   AF-A0A3D4DFP4-F1
#
_cell.length_a   1.000
_cell.length_b   1.000
_cell.length_c   1.000
_cell.angle_alpha   90.00
_cell.angle_beta   90.00
_cell.angle_gamma   90.00
#
_symmetry.space_group_name_H-M   'P 1'
#
loop_
_entity.id
_entity.type
_entity.pdbx_description
1 polymer ?
#
loop_
_entity_poly.entity_id
_entity_poly.type
_entity_poly.pdbx_seq_one_letter_code
_entity_poly.pdbx_strand_id
1 'polypeptide(L)'
;MLRNSIKEDLKENFISEEEYWQYNKEYSDKIKKIKEDIQLYEEEKETIKNNDTDWMNIFKKKEKINELNRLLIDELIEDIVIEKDNNLKIIFKCEDKYFEALDFINKQNYDIISSS
;
A
#
# COMPACT_ATOMS: atom_id res chain seq x y z
N MET A 1 -7.94 -20.70 15.44
CA MET A 1 -6.62 -20.14 15.84
C MET A 1 -5.99 -21.09 16.84
N LEU A 2 -4.72 -21.49 16.65
CA LEU A 2 -4.04 -22.50 17.50
C LEU A 2 -4.09 -22.20 19.02
N ARG A 3 -4.25 -20.93 19.41
CA ARG A 3 -4.43 -20.54 20.82
C ARG A 3 -5.76 -20.96 21.43
N ASN A 4 -6.80 -21.14 20.63
CA ASN A 4 -8.10 -21.61 21.12
C ASN A 4 -8.13 -23.13 21.22
N SER A 5 -7.44 -23.83 20.31
CA SER A 5 -7.36 -25.29 20.34
C SER A 5 -6.59 -25.81 21.55
N ILE A 6 -5.52 -25.13 22.01
CA ILE A 6 -4.81 -25.57 23.24
C ILE A 6 -5.68 -25.55 24.50
N LYS A 7 -6.75 -24.75 24.55
CA LYS A 7 -7.71 -24.81 25.67
C LYS A 7 -8.60 -26.06 25.60
N GLU A 8 -8.94 -26.48 24.38
CA GLU A 8 -9.68 -27.71 24.13
C GLU A 8 -8.77 -28.93 24.42
N ASP A 9 -7.52 -28.89 23.96
CA ASP A 9 -6.51 -29.93 24.21
C ASP A 9 -6.25 -30.14 25.70
N LEU A 10 -6.19 -29.08 26.50
CA LEU A 10 -6.07 -29.17 27.96
C LEU A 10 -7.32 -29.79 28.59
N LYS A 11 -8.51 -29.42 28.12
CA LYS A 11 -9.79 -29.94 28.62
C LYS A 11 -9.97 -31.42 28.28
N GLU A 12 -9.41 -31.86 27.17
CA GLU A 12 -9.39 -33.25 26.70
C GLU A 12 -8.19 -34.05 27.25
N ASN A 13 -7.37 -33.45 28.14
CA ASN A 13 -6.16 -34.03 28.73
C ASN A 13 -5.12 -34.51 27.69
N PHE A 14 -5.09 -33.91 26.49
CA PHE A 14 -4.06 -34.17 25.49
C PHE A 14 -2.72 -33.49 25.80
N ILE A 15 -2.76 -32.43 26.62
CA ILE A 15 -1.58 -31.67 27.06
C ILE A 15 -1.63 -31.45 28.58
N SER A 16 -0.46 -31.32 29.21
CA SER A 16 -0.37 -30.95 30.62
C SER A 16 -0.64 -29.46 30.86
N GLU A 17 -0.86 -29.10 32.12
CA GLU A 17 -0.99 -27.69 32.51
C GLU A 17 0.30 -26.90 32.24
N GLU A 18 1.49 -27.49 32.48
CA GLU A 18 2.76 -26.86 32.10
C GLU A 18 2.88 -26.63 30.58
N GLU A 19 2.51 -27.62 29.77
CA GLU A 19 2.53 -27.52 28.31
C GLU A 19 1.57 -26.44 27.80
N TYR A 20 0.38 -26.34 28.41
CA TYR A 20 -0.57 -25.27 28.12
C TYR A 20 0.03 -23.89 28.36
N TRP A 21 0.67 -23.67 29.51
CA TRP A 21 1.30 -22.38 29.83
C TRP A 21 2.45 -22.05 28.89
N GLN A 22 3.28 -23.05 28.55
CA GLN A 22 4.37 -22.93 27.59
C GLN A 22 3.84 -22.48 26.22
N TYR A 23 2.85 -23.18 25.66
CA TYR A 23 2.29 -22.88 24.35
C TYR A 23 1.53 -21.55 24.33
N ASN A 24 0.74 -21.26 25.36
CA ASN A 24 0.02 -19.99 25.45
C ASN A 24 0.98 -18.80 25.49
N LYS A 25 2.13 -18.94 26.18
CA LYS A 25 3.20 -17.94 26.17
C LYS A 25 3.81 -17.79 24.78
N GLU A 26 4.22 -18.89 24.16
CA GLU A 26 4.85 -18.86 22.83
C GLU A 26 3.94 -18.24 21.76
N TYR A 27 2.65 -18.60 21.75
CA TYR A 27 1.68 -17.98 20.83
C TYR A 27 1.46 -16.50 21.12
N SER A 28 1.42 -16.11 22.40
CA SER A 28 1.28 -14.71 22.77
C SER A 28 2.48 -13.87 22.30
N ASP A 29 3.69 -14.41 22.46
CA ASP A 29 4.92 -13.77 21.99
C ASP A 29 4.96 -13.65 20.47
N LYS A 30 4.57 -14.71 19.74
CA LYS A 30 4.45 -14.68 18.27
C LYS A 30 3.43 -13.63 17.80
N ILE A 31 2.26 -13.56 18.43
CA ILE A 31 1.23 -12.56 18.11
C ILE A 31 1.76 -11.16 18.36
N LYS A 32 2.46 -10.94 19.48
CA LYS A 32 3.05 -9.65 19.82
C LYS A 32 4.05 -9.21 18.75
N LYS A 33 4.97 -10.11 18.37
CA LYS A 33 5.98 -9.82 17.34
C LYS A 33 5.34 -9.50 15.98
N ILE A 34 4.34 -10.27 15.56
CA ILE A 34 3.62 -10.01 14.30
C ILE A 34 2.92 -8.64 14.33
N LYS A 35 2.34 -8.25 15.48
CA LYS A 35 1.72 -6.92 15.62
C LYS A 35 2.75 -5.79 15.55
N GLU A 36 3.91 -5.96 16.17
CA GLU A 36 5.02 -5.01 16.10
C GLU A 36 5.51 -4.87 14.65
N ASP A 37 5.67 -5.99 13.94
CA ASP A 37 6.06 -6.00 12.52
C ASP A 37 5.02 -5.28 11.66
N ILE A 38 3.72 -5.54 11.85
CA ILE A 38 2.62 -4.85 11.14
C ILE A 38 2.70 -3.34 11.36
N GLN A 39 2.87 -2.92 12.62
CA GLN A 39 2.96 -1.50 12.95
C GLN A 39 4.18 -0.84 12.29
N LEU A 40 5.34 -1.51 12.30
CA LEU A 40 6.54 -1.02 11.62
C LEU A 40 6.30 -0.85 10.11
N TYR A 41 5.67 -1.83 9.45
CA TYR A 41 5.35 -1.73 8.02
C TYR A 41 4.32 -0.62 7.72
N GLU A 42 3.36 -0.36 8.61
CA GLU A 42 2.43 0.75 8.47
C GLU A 42 3.15 2.10 8.58
N GLU A 43 4.06 2.25 9.54
CA GLU A 43 4.89 3.46 9.70
C GLU A 43 5.82 3.69 8.51
N GLU A 44 6.46 2.63 7.99
CA GLU A 44 7.26 2.69 6.76
C GLU A 44 6.41 3.10 5.55
N LYS A 45 5.19 2.57 5.44
CA LYS A 45 4.27 2.94 4.35
C LYS A 45 3.83 4.40 4.43
N GLU A 46 3.56 4.91 5.62
CA GLU A 46 3.21 6.33 5.83
C GLU A 46 4.40 7.27 5.58
N THR A 47 5.64 6.87 5.90
CA THR A 47 6.83 7.67 5.56
C THR A 47 7.10 7.71 4.05
N ILE A 48 6.87 6.60 3.34
CA ILE A 48 6.92 6.56 1.87
C ILE A 48 5.83 7.48 1.28
N LYS A 49 4.60 7.42 1.81
CA LYS A 49 3.52 8.34 1.42
C LYS A 49 3.85 9.82 1.69
N ASN A 50 4.53 10.16 2.78
CA ASN A 50 4.79 11.57 3.08
C ASN A 50 5.88 12.21 2.19
N ASN A 51 6.70 11.41 1.50
CA ASN A 51 7.56 11.91 0.42
C ASN A 51 6.79 12.29 -0.86
N ASP A 52 5.47 12.10 -0.92
CA ASP A 52 4.58 12.39 -2.07
C ASP A 52 4.41 13.88 -2.41
N THR A 53 5.04 14.82 -1.72
CA THR A 53 4.89 16.23 -2.15
C THR A 53 5.68 16.51 -3.44
N ASP A 54 6.56 15.60 -3.85
CA ASP A 54 7.43 15.78 -5.01
C ASP A 54 6.73 15.57 -6.36
N TRP A 55 5.72 14.69 -6.46
CA TRP A 55 5.07 14.41 -7.75
C TRP A 55 4.32 15.64 -8.28
N MET A 56 3.67 16.42 -7.41
CA MET A 56 2.95 17.63 -7.82
C MET A 56 3.91 18.74 -8.26
N ASN A 57 5.11 18.80 -7.65
CA ASN A 57 6.18 19.72 -8.04
C ASN A 57 6.78 19.35 -9.40
N ILE A 58 6.99 18.05 -9.65
CA ILE A 58 7.42 17.53 -10.95
C ILE A 58 6.37 17.86 -12.01
N PHE A 59 5.09 17.60 -11.72
CA PHE A 59 3.98 17.87 -12.65
C PHE A 59 3.88 19.36 -12.99
N LYS A 60 3.89 20.25 -11.98
CA LYS A 60 3.87 21.71 -12.19
C LYS A 60 5.07 22.23 -12.98
N LYS A 61 6.27 21.69 -12.75
CA LYS A 61 7.48 22.09 -13.51
C LYS A 61 7.40 21.70 -14.99
N LYS A 62 6.57 20.72 -15.35
CA LYS A 62 6.46 20.16 -16.71
C LYS A 62 5.11 20.44 -17.37
N GLU A 63 4.32 21.38 -16.84
CA GLU A 63 2.93 21.69 -17.25
C GLU A 63 2.74 21.91 -18.77
N LYS A 64 3.77 22.35 -19.50
CA LYS A 64 3.75 22.50 -20.96
C LYS A 64 4.69 21.49 -21.62
N ILE A 65 4.17 20.31 -21.94
CA ILE A 65 4.86 19.32 -22.76
C ILE A 65 4.52 19.57 -24.22
N ASN A 66 5.42 20.21 -24.96
CA ASN A 66 5.26 20.38 -26.42
C ASN A 66 5.72 19.14 -27.19
N GLU A 67 6.72 18.43 -26.68
CA GLU A 67 7.29 17.23 -27.31
C GLU A 67 7.64 16.19 -26.24
N LEU A 68 7.40 14.92 -26.56
CA LEU A 68 7.81 13.81 -25.70
C LEU A 68 9.33 13.65 -25.77
N ASN A 69 10.00 13.77 -24.63
CA ASN A 69 11.44 13.53 -24.53
C ASN A 69 11.70 12.37 -23.55
N ARG A 70 12.87 11.74 -23.69
CA ARG A 70 13.26 10.61 -22.84
C ARG A 70 13.25 10.97 -21.35
N LEU A 71 13.63 12.19 -21.01
CA LEU A 71 13.66 12.67 -19.64
C LEU A 71 12.25 12.74 -19.01
N LEU A 72 11.24 13.13 -19.78
CA LEU A 72 9.83 13.14 -19.37
C LEU A 72 9.29 11.72 -19.23
N ILE A 73 9.68 10.80 -20.12
CA ILE A 73 9.34 9.38 -19.99
C ILE A 73 9.93 8.83 -18.68
N ASP A 74 11.23 9.02 -18.45
CA ASP A 74 11.92 8.54 -17.25
C ASP A 74 11.36 9.17 -15.95
N GLU A 75 10.85 10.41 -16.01
CA GLU A 75 10.27 11.10 -14.86
C GLU A 75 8.79 10.76 -14.60
N LEU A 76 7.98 10.52 -15.64
CA LEU A 76 6.51 10.40 -15.51
C LEU A 76 6.00 8.96 -15.65
N ILE A 77 6.70 8.12 -16.42
CA ILE A 77 6.25 6.77 -16.75
C ILE A 77 6.99 5.77 -15.87
N GLU A 78 6.23 4.94 -15.18
CA GLU A 78 6.75 3.81 -14.39
C GLU A 78 7.03 2.61 -15.30
N ASP A 79 6.06 2.25 -16.15
CA ASP A 79 6.20 1.11 -17.06
C ASP A 79 5.33 1.27 -18.32
N ILE A 80 5.71 0.55 -19.39
CA ILE A 80 4.97 0.49 -20.66
C ILE A 80 4.73 -0.97 -21.00
N VAL A 81 3.47 -1.38 -20.91
CA VAL A 81 3.04 -2.75 -21.15
C VAL A 81 2.41 -2.87 -22.53
N ILE A 82 2.91 -3.82 -23.33
CA ILE A 82 2.31 -4.19 -24.62
C ILE A 82 1.37 -5.36 -24.37
N GLU A 83 0.08 -5.10 -24.53
CA GLU A 83 -0.99 -6.09 -24.37
C GLU A 83 -1.27 -6.83 -25.69
N LYS A 84 -2.15 -7.84 -25.62
CA LYS A 84 -2.62 -8.54 -26.81
C LYS A 84 -3.36 -7.57 -27.74
N ASP A 85 -3.36 -7.90 -29.03
CA ASP A 85 -4.02 -7.12 -30.08
C ASP A 85 -3.42 -5.72 -30.30
N ASN A 86 -2.12 -5.56 -30.03
CA ASN A 86 -1.38 -4.30 -30.17
C ASN A 86 -1.90 -3.15 -29.28
N ASN A 87 -2.53 -3.48 -28.15
CA ASN A 87 -2.91 -2.48 -27.16
C ASN A 87 -1.68 -2.08 -26.34
N LEU A 88 -1.56 -0.78 -26.03
CA LEU A 88 -0.47 -0.22 -25.24
C LEU A 88 -1.04 0.35 -23.94
N LYS A 89 -0.55 -0.13 -22.81
CA LYS A 89 -0.88 0.38 -21.48
C LYS A 89 0.34 1.10 -20.90
N ILE A 90 0.16 2.37 -20.55
CA ILE A 90 1.18 3.19 -19.89
C ILE A 90 0.82 3.26 -18.41
N ILE A 91 1.76 2.91 -17.54
CA ILE A 91 1.63 3.00 -16.10
C ILE A 91 2.41 4.24 -15.66
N PHE A 92 1.73 5.21 -15.05
CA PHE A 92 2.37 6.47 -14.60
C PHE A 92 2.85 6.36 -13.16
N LYS A 93 3.99 7.00 -12.85
CA LYS A 93 4.54 7.03 -11.49
C LYS A 93 3.60 7.67 -10.46
N CYS A 94 2.75 8.59 -10.92
CA CYS A 94 1.78 9.33 -10.10
C CYS A 94 0.33 8.86 -10.28
N GLU A 95 0.10 7.70 -10.92
CA GLU A 95 -1.24 7.18 -11.23
C GLU A 95 -2.11 7.03 -9.96
N ASP A 96 -1.57 6.39 -8.92
CA ASP A 96 -2.26 6.21 -7.64
C ASP A 96 -2.68 7.54 -7.00
N LYS A 97 -1.83 8.57 -7.12
CA LYS A 97 -2.09 9.90 -6.57
C LYS A 97 -3.11 10.69 -7.33
N TYR A 98 -3.09 10.54 -8.66
CA TYR A 98 -4.13 11.10 -9.50
C TYR A 98 -5.50 10.50 -9.12
N PHE A 99 -5.57 9.18 -8.92
CA PHE A 99 -6.81 8.53 -8.50
C PHE A 99 -7.23 8.92 -7.07
N GLU A 100 -6.30 9.04 -6.12
CA GLU A 100 -6.61 9.53 -4.76
C GLU A 100 -7.19 10.95 -4.78
N ALA A 101 -6.62 11.84 -5.61
CA ALA A 101 -7.13 13.19 -5.79
C ALA A 101 -8.52 13.21 -6.46
N LEU A 102 -8.73 12.40 -7.50
CA LEU A 102 -10.04 12.24 -8.13
C LEU A 102 -11.09 11.71 -7.16
N ASP A 103 -10.77 10.68 -6.38
CA ASP A 103 -11.64 10.11 -5.37
C ASP A 103 -12.03 11.15 -4.32
N PHE A 104 -11.09 12.00 -3.91
CA PHE A 104 -11.36 13.11 -3.00
C PHE A 104 -12.33 14.13 -3.60
N ILE A 105 -12.09 14.57 -4.84
CA ILE A 105 -12.95 15.51 -5.57
C ILE A 105 -14.39 14.95 -5.69
N ASN A 106 -14.49 13.68 -6.12
CA ASN A 106 -15.76 12.98 -6.29
C ASN A 106 -16.53 12.83 -4.97
N LYS A 107 -15.84 12.52 -3.87
CA LYS A 107 -16.47 12.40 -2.53
C LYS A 107 -17.04 13.72 -2.02
N GLN A 108 -16.46 14.85 -2.41
CA GLN A 108 -16.87 16.18 -1.96
C GLN A 108 -17.86 16.88 -2.91
N ASN A 109 -18.30 16.21 -3.99
CA ASN A 109 -19.13 16.81 -5.07
C ASN A 109 -18.53 18.11 -5.63
N TYR A 110 -17.20 18.21 -5.72
CA TYR A 110 -16.57 19.34 -6.38
C TYR A 110 -16.57 19.14 -7.89
N ASP A 111 -17.00 20.16 -8.63
CA ASP A 111 -16.87 20.18 -10.08
C ASP A 111 -15.43 20.52 -10.47
N ILE A 112 -14.85 19.74 -11.39
CA ILE A 112 -13.58 20.08 -12.03
C ILE A 112 -13.86 21.18 -13.05
N ILE A 113 -13.56 22.42 -12.69
CA ILE A 113 -13.71 23.55 -13.61
C ILE A 113 -12.53 23.52 -14.58
N SER A 114 -12.78 23.16 -15.84
CA SER A 114 -11.80 23.35 -16.91
C SER A 114 -11.59 24.85 -17.10
N SER A 115 -10.38 25.33 -16.79
CA SER A 115 -9.99 26.70 -17.11
C SER A 115 -9.71 26.77 -18.62
N SER A 116 -10.60 27.40 -19.38
CA SER A 116 -10.42 27.69 -20.81
C SER A 116 -9.26 28.65 -21.08
#